data_AF-A0A6A5KAC4-F1
#
_entry.id   AF-A0A6A5KAC4-F1
#
_cell.length_a   1.000
_cell.length_b   1.000
_cell.length_c   1.000
_cell.angle_alpha   90.00
_cell.angle_beta   90.00
_cell.angle_gamma   90.00
#
_symmetry.space_group_name_H-M   'P 1'
#
loop_
_entity.id
_entity.type
_entity.pdbx_description
1 polymer ?
#
loop_
_entity_poly.entity_id
_entity_poly.type
_entity_poly.pdbx_seq_one_letter_code
_entity_poly.pdbx_strand_id
1 'polypeptide(L)'
;MATQPGLTDLPNELLIQIIEYIPNENCQDISSLSRTSRRMYTLALDHLYTSFSVTSPWLLLRTLLLKPELGKQVRKVSWKHNEVRQDHNEHYKAVLASCMRNFKLPELSEAVASGAQSPIERLYHEFLAMFLLSTPNVKTVILEPFAWQDGLYWFKTIASHAERLPHLRTIYIHGPLRLEQTAHIFLLPSVRNITLTDLVLLHDPANIPDDEYTEWDNSETPLYTVLQPGTSRVEALTLKRSCIEVPILTRFTNACTTLTRFEYEHDIHNAQSRDLTLLNLLRNAALEVALARHRKSLHHLSIRGDHQMMYQRHMLHVARLASRMQNLCSLDMGLLTNDEDPVYGASEFVAQFLSHLPPTLQELSFEIDWQEHWGAKGWEGPTEFLRLLAAVAPARLGLLNRVAVVDWPPVLGLFPPDFADLYGCFGEGGLRFVSVPALVEGPSPVLWVDDVEPGWVFVEVGVAELE
;
A
#
# COMPACT_ATOMS: atom_id res chain seq x y z
N MET A 1 12.87 -54.93 -22.28
CA MET A 1 12.43 -54.35 -20.99
C MET A 1 11.91 -52.96 -21.28
N ALA A 2 10.61 -52.73 -21.14
CA ALA A 2 10.03 -51.41 -21.37
C ALA A 2 10.41 -50.50 -20.19
N THR A 3 11.07 -49.38 -20.48
CA THR A 3 11.31 -48.32 -19.50
C THR A 3 9.95 -47.81 -19.00
N GLN A 4 9.72 -47.87 -17.69
CA GLN A 4 8.54 -47.25 -17.10
C GLN A 4 8.52 -45.77 -17.48
N PRO A 5 7.38 -45.22 -17.97
CA PRO A 5 7.29 -43.82 -18.29
C PRO A 5 7.61 -43.00 -17.05
N GLY A 6 8.67 -42.21 -17.13
CA GLY A 6 9.18 -41.39 -16.04
C GLY A 6 9.00 -39.90 -16.32
N LEU A 7 9.15 -39.08 -15.29
CA LEU A 7 9.13 -37.62 -15.41
C LEU A 7 10.19 -37.09 -16.41
N THR A 8 11.24 -37.86 -16.65
CA THR A 8 12.29 -37.57 -17.64
C THR A 8 11.84 -37.66 -19.08
N ASP A 9 10.73 -38.35 -19.35
CA ASP A 9 10.20 -38.57 -20.71
C ASP A 9 9.23 -37.44 -21.13
N LEU A 10 8.85 -36.57 -20.19
CA LEU A 10 8.00 -35.41 -20.48
C LEU A 10 8.75 -34.37 -21.32
N PRO A 11 8.09 -33.68 -22.26
CA PRO A 11 8.62 -32.50 -22.95
C PRO A 11 8.93 -31.34 -22.00
N ASN A 12 9.82 -30.42 -22.41
CA ASN A 12 10.21 -29.28 -21.58
C ASN A 12 9.02 -28.36 -21.26
N GLU A 13 8.12 -28.21 -22.22
CA GLU A 13 6.95 -27.33 -22.13
C GLU A 13 6.01 -27.78 -21.02
N LEU A 14 5.78 -29.10 -20.88
CA LEU A 14 4.96 -29.64 -19.80
C LEU A 14 5.65 -29.52 -18.44
N LEU A 15 6.96 -29.69 -18.39
CA LEU A 15 7.73 -29.51 -17.16
C LEU A 15 7.71 -28.05 -16.70
N ILE A 16 7.78 -27.08 -17.63
CA ILE A 16 7.63 -25.66 -17.32
C ILE A 16 6.23 -25.37 -16.79
N GLN A 17 5.18 -25.88 -17.44
CA GLN A 17 3.80 -25.70 -16.94
C GLN A 17 3.64 -26.26 -15.51
N ILE A 18 4.20 -27.44 -15.23
CA ILE A 18 4.18 -28.00 -13.87
C ILE A 18 4.87 -27.07 -12.88
N ILE A 19 6.01 -26.47 -13.25
CA ILE A 19 6.72 -25.50 -12.42
C ILE A 19 5.89 -24.23 -12.21
N GLU A 20 5.19 -23.74 -13.24
CA GLU A 20 4.33 -22.55 -13.18
C GLU A 20 3.13 -22.72 -12.23
N TYR A 21 2.66 -23.95 -12.03
CA TYR A 21 1.60 -24.25 -11.06
C TYR A 21 2.09 -24.25 -9.60
N ILE A 22 3.41 -24.29 -9.35
CA ILE A 22 3.95 -24.22 -8.00
C ILE A 22 3.88 -22.74 -7.54
N PRO A 23 3.22 -22.44 -6.41
CA PRO A 23 3.15 -21.07 -5.91
C PRO A 23 4.56 -20.50 -5.71
N ASN A 24 4.81 -19.31 -6.27
CA ASN A 24 6.10 -18.61 -6.12
C ASN A 24 6.47 -18.30 -4.66
N GLU A 25 5.49 -18.33 -3.76
CA GLU A 25 5.69 -18.16 -2.32
C GLU A 25 6.31 -19.40 -1.66
N ASN A 26 6.19 -20.57 -2.30
CA ASN A 26 6.82 -21.82 -1.87
C ASN A 26 8.12 -22.09 -2.64
N CYS A 27 9.10 -21.20 -2.48
CA CYS A 27 10.42 -21.32 -3.11
C CYS A 27 11.15 -22.65 -2.78
N GLN A 28 10.75 -23.33 -1.69
CA GLN A 28 11.36 -24.59 -1.28
C GLN A 28 11.01 -25.74 -2.22
N ASP A 29 9.79 -25.80 -2.74
CA ASP A 29 9.35 -26.85 -3.66
C ASP A 29 10.06 -26.71 -5.02
N ILE A 30 10.13 -25.49 -5.54
CA ILE A 30 10.86 -25.19 -6.79
C ILE A 30 12.36 -25.48 -6.61
N SER A 31 12.94 -25.09 -5.47
CA SER A 31 14.33 -25.39 -5.14
C SER A 31 14.59 -26.89 -5.06
N SER A 32 13.71 -27.64 -4.39
CA SER A 32 13.80 -29.10 -4.27
C SER A 32 13.71 -29.76 -5.65
N LEU A 33 12.77 -29.33 -6.49
CA LEU A 33 12.62 -29.81 -7.85
C LEU A 33 13.86 -29.53 -8.70
N SER A 34 14.43 -28.32 -8.59
CA SER A 34 15.64 -27.94 -9.34
C SER A 34 16.85 -28.81 -9.00
N ARG A 35 16.89 -29.40 -7.81
CA ARG A 35 17.99 -30.28 -7.34
C ARG A 35 17.85 -31.71 -7.83
N THR A 36 16.71 -32.11 -8.39
CA THR A 36 16.47 -33.49 -8.85
C THR A 36 17.27 -33.85 -10.10
N SER A 37 17.48 -32.90 -11.02
CA SER A 37 18.26 -33.12 -12.25
C SER A 37 18.77 -31.81 -12.84
N ARG A 38 19.81 -31.89 -13.69
CA ARG A 38 20.32 -30.71 -14.43
C ARG A 38 19.26 -30.10 -15.35
N ARG A 39 18.42 -30.94 -15.96
CA ARG A 39 17.33 -30.50 -16.83
C ARG A 39 16.31 -29.67 -16.04
N MET A 40 15.89 -30.17 -14.88
CA MET A 40 14.97 -29.44 -14.00
C MET A 40 15.59 -28.16 -13.48
N TYR A 41 16.88 -28.17 -13.13
CA TYR A 41 17.59 -26.94 -12.76
C TYR A 41 17.50 -25.87 -13.85
N THR A 42 17.77 -26.23 -15.11
CA THR A 42 17.71 -25.27 -16.23
C THR A 42 16.31 -24.74 -16.46
N LEU A 43 15.28 -25.60 -16.40
CA LEU A 43 13.89 -25.20 -16.61
C LEU A 43 13.31 -24.38 -15.45
N ALA A 44 13.71 -24.69 -14.22
CA ALA A 44 13.25 -23.98 -13.02
C ALA A 44 14.02 -22.67 -12.78
N LEU A 45 15.13 -22.42 -13.47
CA LEU A 45 16.03 -21.31 -13.17
C LEU A 45 15.30 -19.95 -13.20
N ASP A 46 14.52 -19.68 -14.25
CA ASP A 46 13.81 -18.41 -14.35
C ASP A 46 12.79 -18.27 -13.21
N HIS A 47 12.09 -19.33 -12.85
CA HIS A 47 11.12 -19.32 -11.74
C HIS A 47 11.80 -19.13 -10.37
N LEU A 48 12.94 -19.78 -10.16
CA LEU A 48 13.73 -19.65 -8.93
C LEU A 48 14.22 -18.22 -8.68
N TYR A 49 14.54 -17.48 -9.75
CA TYR A 49 15.13 -16.15 -9.64
C TYR A 49 14.18 -14.99 -10.00
N THR A 50 12.95 -15.26 -10.44
CA THR A 50 11.99 -14.21 -10.81
C THR A 50 11.44 -13.45 -9.60
N SER A 51 11.15 -14.14 -8.50
CA SER A 51 10.57 -13.56 -7.30
C SER A 51 11.31 -14.02 -6.05
N PHE A 52 11.68 -13.08 -5.18
CA PHE A 52 12.36 -13.39 -3.92
C PHE A 52 11.64 -12.81 -2.72
N SER A 53 11.50 -13.64 -1.68
CA SER A 53 11.27 -13.19 -0.31
C SER A 53 12.61 -13.19 0.42
N VAL A 54 13.20 -12.03 0.61
CA VAL A 54 14.49 -11.84 1.25
C VAL A 54 14.30 -11.79 2.76
N THR A 55 14.59 -12.91 3.42
CA THR A 55 14.64 -12.98 4.90
C THR A 55 16.07 -12.88 5.44
N SER A 56 17.05 -13.32 4.65
CA SER A 56 18.47 -13.18 4.93
C SER A 56 19.15 -12.60 3.68
N PRO A 57 19.44 -11.29 3.67
CA PRO A 57 19.92 -10.62 2.46
C PRO A 57 21.34 -11.03 2.07
N TRP A 58 22.11 -11.59 3.00
CA TRP A 58 23.56 -11.83 2.89
C TRP A 58 23.95 -12.80 1.77
N LEU A 59 23.40 -14.01 1.82
CA LEU A 59 23.75 -15.08 0.88
C LEU A 59 23.27 -14.75 -0.53
N LEU A 60 22.09 -14.13 -0.62
CA LEU A 60 21.51 -13.73 -1.89
C LEU A 60 22.35 -12.62 -2.52
N LEU A 61 22.66 -11.55 -1.80
CA LEU A 61 23.48 -10.45 -2.33
C LEU A 61 24.86 -10.95 -2.75
N ARG A 62 25.55 -11.77 -1.94
CA ARG A 62 26.82 -12.39 -2.33
C ARG A 62 26.68 -13.15 -3.65
N THR A 63 25.61 -13.92 -3.81
CA THR A 63 25.35 -14.70 -5.03
C THR A 63 25.13 -13.79 -6.24
N LEU A 64 24.33 -12.73 -6.08
CA LEU A 64 24.07 -11.76 -7.14
C LEU A 64 25.32 -10.98 -7.55
N LEU A 65 26.17 -10.61 -6.59
CA LEU A 65 27.44 -9.94 -6.87
C LEU A 65 28.44 -10.86 -7.58
N LEU A 66 28.48 -12.15 -7.22
CA LEU A 66 29.33 -13.13 -7.89
C LEU A 66 28.80 -13.58 -9.26
N LYS A 67 27.48 -13.54 -9.45
CA LYS A 67 26.79 -13.94 -10.68
C LYS A 67 25.75 -12.88 -11.08
N PRO A 68 26.18 -11.74 -11.65
CA PRO A 68 25.29 -10.62 -11.99
C PRO A 68 24.17 -10.99 -12.98
N GLU A 69 24.38 -12.02 -13.80
CA GLU A 69 23.38 -12.53 -14.74
C GLU A 69 22.10 -13.02 -14.04
N LEU A 70 22.21 -13.54 -12.81
CA LEU A 70 21.05 -13.93 -12.01
C LEU A 70 20.25 -12.71 -11.53
N GLY A 71 20.93 -11.59 -11.27
CA GLY A 71 20.28 -10.33 -10.89
C GLY A 71 19.37 -9.77 -12.00
N LYS A 72 19.67 -10.08 -13.26
CA LYS A 72 18.84 -9.71 -14.41
C LYS A 72 17.53 -10.51 -14.48
N GLN A 73 17.42 -11.65 -13.81
CA GLN A 73 16.21 -12.46 -13.79
C GLN A 73 15.19 -11.96 -12.76
N VAL A 74 15.65 -11.21 -11.75
CA VAL A 74 14.79 -10.70 -10.67
C VAL A 74 13.76 -9.70 -11.19
N ARG A 75 12.48 -9.96 -10.93
CA ARG A 75 11.34 -9.10 -11.30
C ARG A 75 10.57 -8.60 -10.09
N LYS A 76 10.41 -9.41 -9.04
CA LYS A 76 9.69 -9.06 -7.81
C LYS A 76 10.56 -9.34 -6.59
N VAL A 77 10.57 -8.41 -5.66
CA VAL A 77 11.31 -8.53 -4.40
C VAL A 77 10.35 -8.22 -3.27
N SER A 78 10.27 -9.10 -2.29
CA SER A 78 9.69 -8.85 -0.97
C SER A 78 10.82 -8.91 0.04
N TRP A 79 11.03 -7.84 0.78
CA TRP A 79 12.07 -7.72 1.79
C TRP A 79 11.42 -7.82 3.15
N LYS A 80 11.61 -8.97 3.80
CA LYS A 80 11.03 -9.30 5.10
C LYS A 80 12.16 -9.34 6.12
N HIS A 81 12.34 -8.28 6.91
CA HIS A 81 13.35 -8.34 7.94
C HIS A 81 12.89 -9.27 9.05
N ASN A 82 13.67 -10.31 9.33
CA ASN A 82 13.39 -11.23 10.41
C ASN A 82 14.48 -11.05 11.48
N GLU A 83 14.18 -10.25 12.50
CA GLU A 83 15.05 -10.01 13.65
C GLU A 83 15.39 -11.31 14.41
N VAL A 84 14.50 -12.30 14.38
CA VAL A 84 14.65 -13.56 15.11
C VAL A 84 15.67 -14.51 14.45
N ARG A 85 15.91 -14.38 13.14
CA ARG A 85 16.85 -15.20 12.37
C ARG A 85 18.18 -14.51 12.12
N GLN A 86 18.64 -13.69 13.05
CA GLN A 86 19.96 -13.08 13.00
C GLN A 86 21.06 -14.15 13.07
N ASP A 87 21.41 -14.74 11.92
CA ASP A 87 22.68 -15.42 11.71
C ASP A 87 23.77 -14.34 11.69
N HIS A 88 24.13 -13.84 12.88
CA HIS A 88 25.24 -12.90 13.14
C HIS A 88 26.61 -13.50 12.89
N ASN A 89 26.73 -14.42 11.94
CA ASN A 89 28.00 -15.06 11.65
C ASN A 89 28.97 -14.00 11.12
N GLU A 90 29.99 -13.67 11.93
CA GLU A 90 31.07 -12.74 11.62
C GLU A 90 31.73 -13.04 10.26
N HIS A 91 31.71 -14.32 9.83
CA HIS A 91 32.13 -14.72 8.50
C HIS A 91 31.33 -14.05 7.38
N TYR A 92 30.00 -13.99 7.48
CA TYR A 92 29.17 -13.35 6.46
C TYR A 92 29.37 -11.83 6.46
N LYS A 93 29.52 -11.20 7.62
CA LYS A 93 29.87 -9.78 7.73
C LYS A 93 31.20 -9.46 7.03
N ALA A 94 32.22 -10.31 7.20
CA ALA A 94 33.52 -10.12 6.57
C ALA A 94 33.48 -10.27 5.04
N VAL A 95 32.79 -11.30 4.53
CA VAL A 95 32.60 -11.50 3.08
C VAL A 95 31.88 -10.31 2.47
N LEU A 96 30.90 -9.79 3.18
CA LEU A 96 30.07 -8.67 2.76
C LEU A 96 30.82 -7.35 2.75
N ALA A 97 31.58 -7.03 3.80
CA ALA A 97 32.47 -5.86 3.82
C ALA A 97 33.51 -5.93 2.70
N SER A 98 33.95 -7.13 2.29
CA SER A 98 34.77 -7.30 1.09
C SER A 98 33.98 -7.03 -0.20
N CYS A 99 32.75 -7.53 -0.30
CA CYS A 99 31.87 -7.29 -1.45
C CYS A 99 31.54 -5.79 -1.60
N MET A 100 31.24 -5.09 -0.50
CA MET A 100 30.95 -3.66 -0.46
C MET A 100 32.14 -2.82 -0.94
N ARG A 101 33.35 -3.11 -0.44
CA ARG A 101 34.57 -2.43 -0.90
C ARG A 101 34.84 -2.62 -2.40
N ASN A 102 34.41 -3.76 -2.95
CA ASN A 102 34.54 -4.06 -4.37
C ASN A 102 33.37 -3.51 -5.20
N PHE A 103 32.28 -3.09 -4.56
CA PHE A 103 31.14 -2.47 -5.22
C PHE A 103 31.50 -1.01 -5.52
N LYS A 104 31.54 -0.65 -6.80
CA LYS A 104 31.98 0.67 -7.28
C LYS A 104 30.93 1.75 -7.03
N LEU A 105 30.62 2.03 -5.77
CA LEU A 105 29.77 3.14 -5.33
C LEU A 105 30.51 3.90 -4.20
N PRO A 106 31.10 5.08 -4.50
CA PRO A 106 31.92 5.83 -3.55
C PRO A 106 31.23 6.11 -2.21
N GLU A 107 29.95 6.51 -2.26
CA GLU A 107 29.13 6.84 -1.07
C GLU A 107 28.99 5.66 -0.10
N LEU A 108 28.82 4.44 -0.64
CA LEU A 108 28.71 3.22 0.15
C LEU A 108 30.07 2.73 0.68
N SER A 109 31.15 3.02 -0.05
CA SER A 109 32.50 2.65 0.36
C SER A 109 33.01 3.50 1.52
N GLU A 110 32.65 4.78 1.60
CA GLU A 110 33.03 5.68 2.69
C GLU A 110 32.29 5.36 3.99
N ALA A 111 30.99 5.03 3.92
CA ALA A 111 30.21 4.59 5.07
C ALA A 111 30.84 3.35 5.75
N VAL A 112 31.26 2.36 4.95
CA VAL A 112 31.94 1.14 5.43
C VAL A 112 33.34 1.41 5.96
N ALA A 113 34.07 2.34 5.33
CA ALA A 113 35.44 2.68 5.73
C ALA A 113 35.52 3.48 7.04
N SER A 114 34.45 4.20 7.40
CA SER A 114 34.41 5.08 8.57
C SER A 114 34.44 4.36 9.93
N GLY A 115 34.23 3.03 9.96
CA GLY A 115 34.36 2.23 11.19
C GLY A 115 33.42 2.64 12.34
N ALA A 116 32.40 3.45 12.07
CA ALA A 116 31.47 3.94 13.09
C ALA A 116 30.70 2.77 13.72
N GLN A 117 30.81 2.64 15.04
CA GLN A 117 30.20 1.61 15.88
C GLN A 117 28.67 1.76 16.03
N SER A 118 27.94 2.00 14.93
CA SER A 118 26.50 1.75 14.86
C SER A 118 26.35 0.36 14.23
N PRO A 119 26.19 -0.70 15.04
CA PRO A 119 26.42 -2.07 14.62
C PRO A 119 25.17 -2.56 13.88
N ILE A 120 25.32 -3.03 12.65
CA ILE A 120 24.31 -3.85 11.93
C ILE A 120 23.12 -3.09 11.33
N GLU A 121 22.58 -2.04 11.95
CA GLU A 121 21.38 -1.35 11.44
C GLU A 121 21.62 -0.45 10.23
N ARG A 122 22.62 0.45 10.30
CA ARG A 122 23.03 1.30 9.17
C ARG A 122 23.33 0.47 7.92
N LEU A 123 24.05 -0.61 8.15
CA LEU A 123 24.36 -1.63 7.17
C LEU A 123 23.13 -2.05 6.34
N TYR A 124 21.96 -2.27 6.94
CA TYR A 124 20.78 -2.70 6.19
C TYR A 124 20.25 -1.70 5.17
N HIS A 125 20.32 -0.39 5.47
CA HIS A 125 19.99 0.66 4.51
C HIS A 125 20.91 0.57 3.27
N GLU A 126 22.22 0.47 3.50
CA GLU A 126 23.19 0.26 2.44
C GLU A 126 22.95 -1.05 1.67
N PHE A 127 22.49 -2.10 2.36
CA PHE A 127 22.19 -3.39 1.75
C PHE A 127 20.98 -3.37 0.84
N LEU A 128 19.91 -2.72 1.27
CA LEU A 128 18.74 -2.53 0.43
C LEU A 128 19.16 -1.82 -0.87
N ALA A 129 19.94 -0.74 -0.75
CA ALA A 129 20.45 0.00 -1.89
C ALA A 129 21.29 -0.89 -2.83
N MET A 130 22.31 -1.58 -2.31
CA MET A 130 23.15 -2.46 -3.14
C MET A 130 22.37 -3.60 -3.79
N PHE A 131 21.43 -4.20 -3.07
CA PHE A 131 20.61 -5.28 -3.59
C PHE A 131 19.74 -4.81 -4.76
N LEU A 132 19.04 -3.68 -4.59
CA LEU A 132 18.22 -3.12 -5.66
C LEU A 132 19.09 -2.71 -6.85
N LEU A 133 20.23 -2.07 -6.62
CA LEU A 133 21.16 -1.68 -7.69
C LEU A 133 21.84 -2.89 -8.38
N SER A 134 21.77 -4.09 -7.80
CA SER A 134 22.22 -5.35 -8.40
C SER A 134 21.11 -6.09 -9.15
N THR A 135 19.87 -5.59 -9.14
CA THR A 135 18.69 -6.21 -9.74
C THR A 135 18.02 -5.29 -10.77
N PRO A 136 18.67 -4.99 -11.91
CA PRO A 136 18.26 -3.91 -12.82
C PRO A 136 16.89 -4.12 -13.49
N ASN A 137 16.40 -5.36 -13.48
CA ASN A 137 15.16 -5.78 -14.13
C ASN A 137 13.96 -5.89 -13.17
N VAL A 138 14.15 -5.49 -11.90
CA VAL A 138 13.11 -5.45 -10.89
C VAL A 138 11.99 -4.49 -11.30
N LYS A 139 10.75 -4.95 -11.15
CA LYS A 139 9.53 -4.19 -11.47
C LYS A 139 8.76 -3.82 -10.21
N THR A 140 8.78 -4.69 -9.22
CA THR A 140 8.00 -4.57 -7.98
C THR A 140 8.88 -4.83 -6.77
N VAL A 141 8.85 -3.91 -5.82
CA VAL A 141 9.54 -4.02 -4.53
C VAL A 141 8.51 -3.89 -3.42
N ILE A 142 8.53 -4.81 -2.46
CA ILE A 142 7.71 -4.81 -1.26
C ILE A 142 8.67 -4.79 -0.09
N LEU A 143 8.60 -3.77 0.76
CA LEU A 143 9.42 -3.61 1.95
C LEU A 143 8.50 -3.76 3.16
N GLU A 144 8.62 -4.87 3.88
CA GLU A 144 7.89 -5.11 5.12
C GLU A 144 8.49 -4.28 6.27
N PRO A 145 7.78 -4.18 7.42
CA PRO A 145 8.24 -3.40 8.56
C PRO A 145 9.71 -3.68 8.87
N PHE A 146 10.48 -2.60 8.86
CA PHE A 146 11.91 -2.60 9.10
C PHE A 146 12.19 -1.74 10.33
N ALA A 147 13.35 -1.91 10.95
CA ALA A 147 13.88 -0.95 11.93
C ALA A 147 14.25 0.36 11.19
N TRP A 148 13.25 1.09 10.71
CA TRP A 148 13.40 2.34 10.00
C TRP A 148 14.02 3.37 10.96
N GLN A 149 15.35 3.50 10.94
CA GLN A 149 16.06 4.51 11.71
C GLN A 149 15.47 5.90 11.48
N ASP A 150 15.11 6.54 12.59
CA ASP A 150 14.47 7.83 12.61
C ASP A 150 15.43 8.90 12.07
N GLY A 151 14.92 9.75 11.19
CA GLY A 151 15.65 10.92 10.71
C GLY A 151 16.45 10.79 9.41
N LEU A 152 16.52 9.64 8.73
CA LEU A 152 17.33 9.48 7.50
C LEU A 152 16.50 9.35 6.21
N TYR A 153 17.00 9.87 5.08
CA TYR A 153 16.43 9.58 3.76
C TYR A 153 16.83 8.19 3.26
N TRP A 154 16.00 7.19 3.53
CA TRP A 154 16.20 5.76 3.23
C TRP A 154 16.45 5.39 1.76
N PHE A 155 16.13 6.29 0.83
CA PHE A 155 16.21 6.00 -0.61
C PHE A 155 17.15 6.94 -1.36
N LYS A 156 17.95 7.74 -0.63
CA LYS A 156 18.86 8.72 -1.21
C LYS A 156 19.84 8.09 -2.20
N THR A 157 20.59 7.05 -1.77
CA THR A 157 21.56 6.35 -2.63
C THR A 157 20.91 5.67 -3.84
N ILE A 158 19.68 5.15 -3.67
CA ILE A 158 18.92 4.52 -4.75
C ILE A 158 18.52 5.56 -5.80
N ALA A 159 18.05 6.73 -5.36
CA ALA A 159 17.68 7.83 -6.25
C ALA A 159 18.89 8.42 -7.00
N SER A 160 20.07 8.50 -6.36
CA SER A 160 21.32 8.93 -7.01
C SER A 160 21.75 8.01 -8.17
N HIS A 161 21.23 6.77 -8.21
CA HIS A 161 21.56 5.75 -9.21
C HIS A 161 20.32 5.22 -9.94
N ALA A 162 19.33 6.09 -10.13
CA ALA A 162 18.04 5.76 -10.72
C ALA A 162 18.14 5.13 -12.13
N GLU A 163 19.22 5.40 -12.87
CA GLU A 163 19.49 4.81 -14.18
C GLU A 163 19.66 3.29 -14.14
N ARG A 164 19.99 2.73 -12.97
CA ARG A 164 20.12 1.28 -12.76
C ARG A 164 18.80 0.58 -12.47
N LEU A 165 17.72 1.34 -12.28
CA LEU A 165 16.38 0.82 -12.00
C LEU A 165 15.36 1.23 -13.07
N PRO A 166 15.66 1.02 -14.37
CA PRO A 166 14.80 1.52 -15.45
C PRO A 166 13.42 0.86 -15.49
N HIS A 167 13.26 -0.31 -14.86
CA HIS A 167 12.04 -1.11 -14.89
C HIS A 167 11.22 -1.07 -13.60
N LEU A 168 11.73 -0.43 -12.54
CA LEU A 168 11.05 -0.38 -11.25
C LEU A 168 9.80 0.50 -11.36
N ARG A 169 8.62 -0.10 -11.30
CA ARG A 169 7.34 0.60 -11.48
C ARG A 169 6.53 0.71 -10.21
N THR A 170 6.66 -0.26 -9.31
CA THR A 170 5.78 -0.41 -8.16
C THR A 170 6.58 -0.63 -6.89
N ILE A 171 6.27 0.17 -5.86
CA ILE A 171 6.90 0.07 -4.55
C ILE A 171 5.80 0.02 -3.48
N TYR A 172 5.89 -0.97 -2.61
CA TYR A 172 5.07 -1.13 -1.41
C TYR A 172 6.00 -1.01 -0.20
N ILE A 173 5.67 -0.15 0.76
CA ILE A 173 6.42 0.00 2.00
C ILE A 173 5.46 -0.08 3.17
N HIS A 174 5.80 -0.90 4.14
CA HIS A 174 5.11 -1.02 5.42
C HIS A 174 5.96 -0.37 6.51
N GLY A 175 5.33 0.51 7.28
CA GLY A 175 5.91 1.20 8.42
C GLY A 175 6.10 0.33 9.65
N PRO A 176 6.39 0.93 10.81
CA PRO A 176 6.25 2.36 11.10
C PRO A 176 7.37 3.21 10.47
N LEU A 177 7.03 4.18 9.61
CA LEU A 177 7.99 5.17 9.08
C LEU A 177 7.34 6.54 8.83
N ARG A 178 8.11 7.62 8.77
CA ARG A 178 7.66 8.95 8.34
C ARG A 178 7.60 9.06 6.82
N LEU A 179 6.69 9.89 6.30
CA LEU A 179 6.55 10.07 4.84
C LEU A 179 7.84 10.67 4.24
N GLU A 180 8.50 11.58 4.94
CA GLU A 180 9.71 12.29 4.55
C GLU A 180 10.86 11.34 4.21
N GLN A 181 10.99 10.22 4.94
CA GLN A 181 12.00 9.19 4.69
C GLN A 181 11.88 8.59 3.29
N THR A 182 10.69 8.64 2.70
CA THR A 182 10.39 8.11 1.36
C THR A 182 10.60 9.11 0.23
N ALA A 183 10.97 10.37 0.53
CA ALA A 183 11.00 11.46 -0.44
C ALA A 183 11.77 11.12 -1.73
N HIS A 184 12.93 10.48 -1.60
CA HIS A 184 13.79 10.14 -2.74
C HIS A 184 13.18 9.10 -3.69
N ILE A 185 12.20 8.30 -3.25
CA ILE A 185 11.48 7.37 -4.14
C ILE A 185 10.74 8.12 -5.23
N PHE A 186 10.16 9.27 -4.90
CA PHE A 186 9.38 10.08 -5.84
C PHE A 186 10.26 10.66 -6.96
N LEU A 187 11.58 10.66 -6.80
CA LEU A 187 12.55 11.08 -7.80
C LEU A 187 12.88 9.98 -8.82
N LEU A 188 12.47 8.73 -8.57
CA LEU A 188 12.73 7.62 -9.48
C LEU A 188 11.87 7.75 -10.76
N PRO A 189 12.48 7.87 -11.95
CA PRO A 189 11.77 8.22 -13.18
C PRO A 189 10.89 7.09 -13.74
N SER A 190 11.14 5.85 -13.32
CA SER A 190 10.42 4.63 -13.73
C SER A 190 9.23 4.30 -12.83
N VAL A 191 9.23 4.79 -11.58
CA VAL A 191 8.19 4.49 -10.58
C VAL A 191 6.87 5.16 -10.97
N ARG A 192 5.78 4.41 -10.85
CA ARG A 192 4.41 4.84 -11.17
C ARG A 192 3.45 4.63 -10.01
N ASN A 193 3.63 3.54 -9.26
CA ASN A 193 2.73 3.16 -8.18
C ASN A 193 3.50 3.10 -6.87
N ILE A 194 3.06 3.87 -5.88
CA ILE A 194 3.61 3.88 -4.54
C ILE A 194 2.47 3.58 -3.57
N THR A 195 2.68 2.57 -2.74
CA THR A 195 1.80 2.25 -1.62
C THR A 195 2.60 2.28 -0.34
N LEU A 196 2.22 3.16 0.58
CA LEU A 196 2.83 3.27 1.90
C LEU A 196 1.74 2.95 2.93
N THR A 197 2.05 2.08 3.88
CA THR A 197 1.14 1.68 4.95
C THR A 197 1.79 1.96 6.30
N ASP A 198 1.02 2.33 7.31
CA ASP A 198 1.51 2.58 8.67
C ASP A 198 2.51 3.74 8.74
N LEU A 199 2.21 4.85 8.06
CA LEU A 199 3.00 6.07 8.22
C LEU A 199 2.68 6.74 9.55
N VAL A 200 3.72 7.07 10.30
CA VAL A 200 3.61 7.57 11.67
C VAL A 200 4.15 8.99 11.78
N LEU A 201 3.57 9.75 12.71
CA LEU A 201 4.15 11.00 13.18
C LEU A 201 4.97 10.71 14.42
N LEU A 202 6.28 10.62 14.24
CA LEU A 202 7.20 10.42 15.38
C LEU A 202 7.50 11.78 15.99
N HIS A 203 7.33 11.91 17.30
CA HIS A 203 7.80 12.96 18.20
C HIS A 203 7.58 14.45 17.87
N ASP A 204 7.09 15.18 18.87
CA ASP A 204 7.15 16.64 18.99
C ASP A 204 8.64 17.06 19.11
N PRO A 205 9.15 17.96 18.26
CA PRO A 205 10.51 18.48 18.35
C PRO A 205 10.86 19.10 19.71
N ALA A 206 9.88 19.38 20.57
CA ALA A 206 10.10 19.84 21.95
C ALA A 206 10.61 18.76 22.93
N ASN A 207 10.47 17.47 22.62
CA ASN A 207 10.88 16.34 23.47
C ASN A 207 11.99 15.48 22.86
N ILE A 208 12.47 15.84 21.67
CA ILE A 208 13.63 15.22 21.06
C ILE A 208 14.84 15.66 21.90
N PRO A 209 15.63 14.73 22.49
CA PRO A 209 16.92 15.10 23.07
C PRO A 209 17.73 15.82 21.99
N ASP A 210 18.44 16.91 22.32
CA ASP A 210 19.21 17.75 21.37
C ASP A 210 20.18 16.97 20.43
N ASP A 211 20.36 15.66 20.63
CA ASP A 211 21.21 14.75 19.87
C ASP A 211 20.49 13.93 18.76
N GLU A 212 19.16 14.00 18.58
CA GLU A 212 18.48 13.18 17.55
C GLU A 212 18.47 13.87 16.17
N TYR A 213 19.43 13.46 15.33
CA TYR A 213 19.67 14.01 14.00
C TYR A 213 18.54 13.67 13.01
N THR A 214 17.94 14.70 12.40
CA THR A 214 16.95 14.55 11.32
C THR A 214 17.43 15.24 10.03
N GLU A 215 17.62 14.48 8.95
CA GLU A 215 18.20 14.94 7.66
C GLU A 215 17.38 16.04 6.96
N TRP A 216 16.06 16.01 7.11
CA TRP A 216 15.14 16.96 6.45
C TRP A 216 14.82 18.20 7.28
N ASP A 217 15.12 18.18 8.58
CA ASP A 217 15.02 19.36 9.47
C ASP A 217 16.36 20.10 9.58
N ASN A 218 17.47 19.42 9.27
CA ASN A 218 18.78 20.04 9.15
C ASN A 218 18.90 20.91 7.88
N SER A 219 19.75 21.94 7.98
CA SER A 219 19.93 22.97 6.94
C SER A 219 20.59 22.47 5.64
N GLU A 220 21.19 21.28 5.64
CA GLU A 220 21.94 20.77 4.48
C GLU A 220 21.02 20.22 3.38
N THR A 221 19.99 19.44 3.73
CA THR A 221 19.10 18.79 2.74
C THR A 221 17.62 18.81 3.16
N PRO A 222 17.03 20.00 3.34
CA PRO A 222 15.65 20.09 3.79
C PRO A 222 14.66 19.54 2.75
N LEU A 223 13.52 19.01 3.19
CA LEU A 223 12.57 18.31 2.31
C LEU A 223 12.18 19.10 1.05
N TYR A 224 12.06 20.42 1.16
CA TYR A 224 11.68 21.29 0.05
C TYR A 224 12.75 21.42 -1.05
N THR A 225 14.02 21.14 -0.76
CA THR A 225 15.08 21.11 -1.79
C THR A 225 15.08 19.77 -2.54
N VAL A 226 14.66 18.69 -1.87
CA VAL A 226 14.54 17.34 -2.44
C VAL A 226 13.28 17.22 -3.31
N LEU A 227 12.12 17.57 -2.76
CA LEU A 227 10.82 17.44 -3.44
C LEU A 227 10.30 18.79 -3.93
N GLN A 228 10.76 19.17 -5.13
CA GLN A 228 10.20 20.32 -5.84
C GLN A 228 8.87 19.94 -6.53
N PRO A 229 7.95 20.90 -6.76
CA PRO A 229 6.72 20.62 -7.46
C PRO A 229 6.96 20.09 -8.88
N GLY A 230 6.26 19.01 -9.24
CA GLY A 230 6.31 18.42 -10.56
C GLY A 230 7.58 17.60 -10.90
N THR A 231 8.35 17.17 -9.91
CA THR A 231 9.53 16.31 -10.13
C THR A 231 9.18 14.84 -10.33
N SER A 232 8.01 14.39 -9.85
CA SER A 232 7.64 12.99 -9.79
C SER A 232 6.67 12.58 -10.90
N ARG A 233 6.85 11.35 -11.40
CA ARG A 233 6.00 10.69 -12.41
C ARG A 233 5.06 9.64 -11.81
N VAL A 234 4.82 9.70 -10.51
CA VAL A 234 3.89 8.81 -9.83
C VAL A 234 2.47 9.05 -10.35
N GLU A 235 1.84 7.95 -10.77
CA GLU A 235 0.48 7.88 -11.31
C GLU A 235 -0.51 7.41 -10.24
N ALA A 236 -0.09 6.57 -9.30
CA ALA A 236 -0.90 6.10 -8.18
C ALA A 236 -0.15 6.24 -6.85
N LEU A 237 -0.72 7.03 -5.94
CA LEU A 237 -0.24 7.21 -4.58
C LEU A 237 -1.30 6.70 -3.61
N THR A 238 -0.97 5.65 -2.87
CA THR A 238 -1.81 5.07 -1.82
C THR A 238 -1.11 5.17 -0.49
N LEU A 239 -1.78 5.77 0.49
CA LEU A 239 -1.30 5.99 1.85
C LEU A 239 -2.32 5.37 2.80
N LYS A 240 -2.08 4.14 3.26
CA LYS A 240 -3.00 3.38 4.10
C LYS A 240 -2.64 3.51 5.57
N ARG A 241 -3.64 3.49 6.46
CA ARG A 241 -3.45 3.54 7.91
C ARG A 241 -2.35 4.54 8.30
N SER A 242 -2.47 5.80 7.92
CA SER A 242 -1.34 6.74 7.92
C SER A 242 -1.69 8.06 8.59
N CYS A 243 -0.87 8.52 9.54
CA CYS A 243 -0.97 9.87 10.09
C CYS A 243 0.15 10.75 9.51
N ILE A 244 -0.23 11.83 8.80
CA ILE A 244 0.70 12.68 8.05
C ILE A 244 0.26 14.13 8.19
N GLU A 245 1.20 15.04 8.44
CA GLU A 245 0.88 16.46 8.48
C GLU A 245 0.48 16.99 7.10
N VAL A 246 -0.50 17.91 7.05
CA VAL A 246 -0.96 18.50 5.78
C VAL A 246 0.17 19.12 4.95
N PRO A 247 1.08 19.93 5.53
CA PRO A 247 2.12 20.57 4.73
C PRO A 247 3.00 19.53 4.03
N ILE A 248 3.27 18.41 4.70
CA ILE A 248 4.06 17.30 4.16
C ILE A 248 3.27 16.60 3.06
N LEU A 249 2.03 16.16 3.33
CA LEU A 249 1.17 15.52 2.32
C LEU A 249 0.97 16.39 1.07
N THR A 250 0.82 17.70 1.27
CA THR A 250 0.70 18.72 0.21
C THR A 250 1.95 18.77 -0.66
N ARG A 251 3.15 18.66 -0.08
CA ARG A 251 4.42 18.65 -0.83
C ARG A 251 4.52 17.43 -1.72
N PHE A 252 4.24 16.23 -1.19
CA PHE A 252 4.28 14.99 -1.97
C PHE A 252 3.24 14.99 -3.09
N THR A 253 2.04 15.48 -2.82
CA THR A 253 0.98 15.63 -3.85
C THR A 253 1.39 16.62 -4.95
N ASN A 254 2.02 17.74 -4.59
CA ASN A 254 2.54 18.73 -5.54
C ASN A 254 3.75 18.24 -6.34
N ALA A 255 4.55 17.32 -5.79
CA ALA A 255 5.68 16.73 -6.49
C ALA A 255 5.22 15.87 -7.66
N CYS A 256 4.07 15.21 -7.56
CA CYS A 256 3.50 14.40 -8.64
C CYS A 256 3.03 15.28 -9.81
N THR A 257 3.26 14.84 -11.06
CA THR A 257 2.80 15.52 -12.28
C THR A 257 1.66 14.82 -13.01
N THR A 258 1.52 13.52 -12.78
CA THR A 258 0.72 12.59 -13.61
C THR A 258 -0.23 11.77 -12.75
N LEU A 259 -0.58 12.29 -11.56
CA LEU A 259 -1.37 11.57 -10.57
C LEU A 259 -2.76 11.27 -11.12
N THR A 260 -3.09 9.99 -11.22
CA THR A 260 -4.38 9.44 -11.67
C THR A 260 -5.18 8.80 -10.55
N ARG A 261 -4.50 8.30 -9.51
CA ARG A 261 -5.10 7.66 -8.35
C ARG A 261 -4.47 8.22 -7.08
N PHE A 262 -5.31 8.72 -6.18
CA PHE A 262 -4.88 9.20 -4.87
C PHE A 262 -5.76 8.56 -3.80
N GLU A 263 -5.14 7.86 -2.86
CA GLU A 263 -5.81 7.25 -1.72
C GLU A 263 -5.09 7.66 -0.44
N TYR A 264 -5.85 8.16 0.53
CA TYR A 264 -5.35 8.49 1.84
C TYR A 264 -6.31 7.98 2.90
N GLU A 265 -5.83 7.12 3.79
CA GLU A 265 -6.56 6.57 4.92
C GLU A 265 -5.87 7.02 6.20
N HIS A 266 -6.55 7.86 6.96
CA HIS A 266 -6.02 8.38 8.21
C HIS A 266 -6.30 7.46 9.39
N ASP A 267 -5.26 7.19 10.16
CA ASP A 267 -5.33 6.38 11.38
C ASP A 267 -4.74 7.19 12.55
N ILE A 268 -5.56 7.48 13.57
CA ILE A 268 -5.14 8.29 14.72
C ILE A 268 -4.15 7.54 15.61
N HIS A 269 -4.14 6.21 15.58
CA HIS A 269 -3.23 5.39 16.38
C HIS A 269 -1.78 5.54 15.91
N ASN A 270 -1.57 5.99 14.68
CA ASN A 270 -0.26 6.33 14.14
C ASN A 270 0.19 7.77 14.45
N ALA A 271 -0.59 8.52 15.22
CA ALA A 271 -0.20 9.79 15.83
C ALA A 271 0.18 9.58 17.30
N GLN A 272 1.37 10.04 17.70
CA GLN A 272 1.72 10.11 19.14
C GLN A 272 0.97 11.27 19.86
N SER A 273 0.51 12.28 19.11
CA SER A 273 -0.29 13.40 19.61
C SER A 273 -1.71 13.38 19.02
N ARG A 274 -2.73 13.54 19.87
CA ARG A 274 -4.15 13.51 19.49
C ARG A 274 -4.65 14.79 18.80
N ASP A 275 -3.80 15.81 18.64
CA ASP A 275 -4.23 17.14 18.17
C ASP A 275 -4.41 17.25 16.64
N LEU A 276 -3.99 16.23 15.88
CA LEU A 276 -4.08 16.22 14.42
C LEU A 276 -5.37 15.55 13.94
N THR A 277 -6.48 16.27 14.03
CA THR A 277 -7.76 15.80 13.49
C THR A 277 -7.77 15.82 11.96
N LEU A 278 -8.36 14.80 11.32
CA LEU A 278 -8.53 14.75 9.86
C LEU A 278 -9.36 15.93 9.31
N LEU A 279 -10.26 16.50 10.11
CA LEU A 279 -10.96 17.73 9.75
C LEU A 279 -10.00 18.91 9.52
N ASN A 280 -8.90 18.98 10.27
CA ASN A 280 -7.85 19.96 10.00
C ASN A 280 -7.14 19.67 8.67
N LEU A 281 -7.01 18.40 8.27
CA LEU A 281 -6.45 18.03 6.96
C LEU A 281 -7.31 18.55 5.80
N LEU A 282 -8.63 18.38 5.87
CA LEU A 282 -9.56 18.76 4.79
C LEU A 282 -9.97 20.24 4.82
N ARG A 283 -9.95 20.91 5.97
CA ARG A 283 -10.13 22.37 6.05
C ARG A 283 -8.93 23.13 5.51
N ASN A 284 -7.80 22.46 5.34
CA ASN A 284 -6.60 23.09 4.87
C ASN A 284 -6.65 23.29 3.35
N ALA A 285 -6.82 24.55 2.95
CA ALA A 285 -6.82 24.97 1.56
C ALA A 285 -5.57 24.52 0.77
N ALA A 286 -4.45 24.23 1.44
CA ALA A 286 -3.22 23.81 0.78
C ALA A 286 -3.35 22.44 0.07
N LEU A 287 -3.97 21.45 0.72
CA LEU A 287 -4.17 20.13 0.12
C LEU A 287 -5.19 20.18 -1.02
N GLU A 288 -6.26 20.95 -0.83
CA GLU A 288 -7.27 21.21 -1.87
C GLU A 288 -6.61 21.83 -3.12
N VAL A 289 -5.74 22.84 -2.93
CA VAL A 289 -4.99 23.47 -4.02
C VAL A 289 -4.03 22.48 -4.70
N ALA A 290 -3.35 21.62 -3.94
CA ALA A 290 -2.45 20.61 -4.51
C ALA A 290 -3.20 19.59 -5.37
N LEU A 291 -4.32 19.05 -4.88
CA LEU A 291 -5.15 18.12 -5.64
C LEU A 291 -5.83 18.78 -6.84
N ALA A 292 -6.21 20.06 -6.74
CA ALA A 292 -6.78 20.80 -7.87
C ALA A 292 -5.85 20.90 -9.09
N ARG A 293 -4.53 20.75 -8.92
CA ARG A 293 -3.57 20.66 -10.03
C ARG A 293 -3.79 19.40 -10.88
N HIS A 294 -4.27 18.34 -10.24
CA HIS A 294 -4.55 17.03 -10.85
C HIS A 294 -5.98 16.90 -11.35
N ARG A 295 -6.76 17.98 -11.38
CA ARG A 295 -8.18 17.95 -11.80
C ARG A 295 -8.45 17.34 -13.17
N LYS A 296 -7.45 17.30 -14.05
CA LYS A 296 -7.55 16.70 -15.40
C LYS A 296 -7.00 15.28 -15.48
N SER A 297 -6.17 14.86 -14.53
CA SER A 297 -5.53 13.55 -14.56
C SER A 297 -6.12 12.57 -13.56
N LEU A 298 -6.72 13.06 -12.47
CA LEU A 298 -7.25 12.23 -11.39
C LEU A 298 -8.54 11.52 -11.82
N HIS A 299 -8.51 10.18 -11.80
CA HIS A 299 -9.61 9.28 -12.13
C HIS A 299 -10.18 8.59 -10.89
N HIS A 300 -9.36 8.39 -9.86
CA HIS A 300 -9.77 7.81 -8.58
C HIS A 300 -9.29 8.66 -7.41
N LEU A 301 -10.20 8.94 -6.49
CA LEU A 301 -9.95 9.65 -5.25
C LEU A 301 -10.56 8.84 -4.09
N SER A 302 -9.74 8.48 -3.12
CA SER A 302 -10.18 7.92 -1.84
C SER A 302 -9.61 8.76 -0.71
N ILE A 303 -10.48 9.25 0.16
CA ILE A 303 -10.07 9.89 1.41
C ILE A 303 -10.88 9.23 2.52
N ARG A 304 -10.20 8.45 3.34
CA ARG A 304 -10.75 7.75 4.49
C ARG A 304 -10.15 8.29 5.77
N GLY A 305 -10.83 8.04 6.86
CA GLY A 305 -10.47 8.57 8.16
C GLY A 305 -11.03 7.74 9.28
N ASP A 306 -10.45 7.96 10.45
CA ASP A 306 -10.75 7.25 11.67
C ASP A 306 -12.20 7.47 12.15
N HIS A 307 -12.86 6.38 12.55
CA HIS A 307 -14.19 6.36 13.16
C HIS A 307 -14.41 7.41 14.25
N GLN A 308 -13.39 7.71 15.05
CA GLN A 308 -13.50 8.66 16.15
C GLN A 308 -13.63 10.13 15.70
N MET A 309 -13.47 10.42 14.40
CA MET A 309 -13.28 11.79 13.89
C MET A 309 -14.12 12.13 12.64
N MET A 310 -14.93 11.20 12.12
CA MET A 310 -15.62 11.34 10.84
C MET A 310 -17.10 11.73 11.01
N TYR A 311 -17.39 13.02 10.86
CA TYR A 311 -18.78 13.54 10.77
C TYR A 311 -19.25 13.57 9.32
N GLN A 312 -20.56 13.59 9.06
CA GLN A 312 -21.17 13.83 7.73
C GLN A 312 -20.56 15.03 6.95
N ARG A 313 -20.05 16.04 7.68
CA ARG A 313 -19.34 17.18 7.10
C ARG A 313 -18.08 16.80 6.32
N HIS A 314 -17.40 15.72 6.72
CA HIS A 314 -16.27 15.13 6.01
C HIS A 314 -16.69 14.77 4.57
N MET A 315 -17.80 14.04 4.43
CA MET A 315 -18.31 13.63 3.13
C MET A 315 -18.58 14.84 2.23
N LEU A 316 -19.20 15.90 2.77
CA LEU A 316 -19.42 17.13 2.00
C LEU A 316 -18.11 17.79 1.57
N HIS A 317 -17.05 17.72 2.38
CA HIS A 317 -15.73 18.28 2.02
C HIS A 317 -15.07 17.47 0.91
N VAL A 318 -15.08 16.14 1.01
CA VAL A 318 -14.56 15.24 -0.03
C VAL A 318 -15.36 15.39 -1.32
N ALA A 319 -16.69 15.49 -1.24
CA ALA A 319 -17.54 15.77 -2.41
C ALA A 319 -17.19 17.13 -3.04
N ARG A 320 -17.02 18.19 -2.25
CA ARG A 320 -16.62 19.51 -2.76
C ARG A 320 -15.27 19.49 -3.46
N LEU A 321 -14.32 18.74 -2.91
CA LEU A 321 -13.02 18.52 -3.54
C LEU A 321 -13.18 17.79 -4.88
N ALA A 322 -13.96 16.70 -4.91
CA ALA A 322 -14.27 15.92 -6.10
C ALA A 322 -15.01 16.73 -7.17
N SER A 323 -15.87 17.67 -6.80
CA SER A 323 -16.65 18.54 -7.71
C SER A 323 -15.80 19.26 -8.75
N ARG A 324 -14.53 19.51 -8.43
CA ARG A 324 -13.59 20.25 -9.28
C ARG A 324 -12.81 19.35 -10.23
N MET A 325 -12.94 18.04 -10.09
CA MET A 325 -12.22 17.03 -10.88
C MET A 325 -12.99 16.71 -12.15
N GLN A 326 -12.36 16.89 -13.31
CA GLN A 326 -13.00 16.78 -14.62
C GLN A 326 -13.14 15.33 -15.07
N ASN A 327 -12.19 14.46 -14.70
CA ASN A 327 -12.11 13.08 -15.17
C ASN A 327 -12.29 12.04 -14.04
N LEU A 328 -12.84 12.46 -12.89
CA LEU A 328 -13.02 11.58 -11.76
C LEU A 328 -14.14 10.56 -12.02
N CYS A 329 -13.77 9.30 -12.14
CA CYS A 329 -14.69 8.20 -12.42
C CYS A 329 -15.04 7.41 -11.16
N SER A 330 -14.16 7.40 -10.15
CA SER A 330 -14.34 6.62 -8.93
C SER A 330 -14.03 7.48 -7.71
N LEU A 331 -14.96 7.50 -6.77
CA LEU A 331 -14.85 8.26 -5.53
C LEU A 331 -15.17 7.35 -4.35
N ASP A 332 -14.25 7.31 -3.41
CA ASP A 332 -14.40 6.61 -2.16
C ASP A 332 -14.38 7.62 -1.01
N MET A 333 -15.49 7.66 -0.28
CA MET A 333 -15.81 8.73 0.67
C MET A 333 -15.37 8.40 2.09
N GLY A 334 -14.87 7.18 2.32
CA GLY A 334 -14.59 6.67 3.66
C GLY A 334 -15.85 6.43 4.49
N LEU A 335 -15.70 6.59 5.80
CA LEU A 335 -16.72 6.23 6.78
C LEU A 335 -17.97 7.12 6.71
N LEU A 336 -19.12 6.48 6.59
CA LEU A 336 -20.46 7.03 6.70
C LEU A 336 -20.98 6.72 8.12
N THR A 337 -21.06 7.76 8.95
CA THR A 337 -21.53 7.68 10.35
C THR A 337 -23.01 8.05 10.47
N ASN A 338 -23.67 7.60 11.55
CA ASN A 338 -25.11 7.82 11.77
C ASN A 338 -25.48 9.21 12.23
N ASP A 339 -24.51 10.09 12.45
CA ASP A 339 -24.78 11.37 13.06
C ASP A 339 -25.78 12.13 12.20
N GLU A 340 -27.05 12.14 12.61
CA GLU A 340 -28.00 13.15 12.23
C GLU A 340 -27.36 14.47 12.66
N ASP A 341 -26.61 15.15 11.78
CA ASP A 341 -26.21 16.54 12.03
C ASP A 341 -27.55 17.27 12.22
N PRO A 342 -27.89 17.72 13.45
CA PRO A 342 -29.25 18.15 13.79
C PRO A 342 -29.69 19.39 13.00
N VAL A 343 -28.80 19.91 12.16
CA VAL A 343 -28.95 21.07 11.31
C VAL A 343 -29.66 20.73 9.99
N TYR A 344 -29.54 19.51 9.45
CA TYR A 344 -30.11 19.15 8.13
C TYR A 344 -30.89 17.83 8.19
N GLY A 345 -32.10 17.82 7.65
CA GLY A 345 -32.81 16.55 7.41
C GLY A 345 -32.09 15.70 6.35
N ALA A 346 -32.20 14.37 6.43
CA ALA A 346 -31.51 13.43 5.53
C ALA A 346 -31.68 13.77 4.04
N SER A 347 -32.88 14.22 3.63
CA SER A 347 -33.16 14.64 2.25
C SER A 347 -32.39 15.89 1.81
N GLU A 348 -32.21 16.88 2.69
CA GLU A 348 -31.46 18.11 2.36
C GLU A 348 -29.97 17.81 2.24
N PHE A 349 -29.45 16.99 3.16
CA PHE A 349 -28.08 16.52 3.12
C PHE A 349 -27.76 15.76 1.82
N VAL A 350 -28.59 14.78 1.43
CA VAL A 350 -28.41 14.03 0.17
C VAL A 350 -28.45 14.96 -1.04
N ALA A 351 -29.38 15.92 -1.07
CA ALA A 351 -29.48 16.88 -2.16
C ALA A 351 -28.23 17.76 -2.27
N GLN A 352 -27.68 18.21 -1.14
CA GLN A 352 -26.43 18.98 -1.08
C GLN A 352 -25.22 18.13 -1.48
N PHE A 353 -25.12 16.91 -0.95
CA PHE A 353 -24.07 15.95 -1.26
C PHE A 353 -24.00 15.67 -2.76
N LEU A 354 -25.12 15.30 -3.38
CA LEU A 354 -25.22 15.05 -4.81
C LEU A 354 -24.88 16.27 -5.65
N SER A 355 -25.18 17.50 -5.19
CA SER A 355 -24.83 18.73 -5.90
C SER A 355 -23.32 18.99 -6.00
N HIS A 356 -22.54 18.35 -5.13
CA HIS A 356 -21.09 18.47 -5.12
C HIS A 356 -20.39 17.32 -5.85
N LEU A 357 -21.10 16.26 -6.25
CA LEU A 357 -20.46 15.17 -6.98
C LEU A 357 -20.23 15.54 -8.45
N PRO A 358 -19.08 15.16 -9.04
CA PRO A 358 -18.79 15.44 -10.44
C PRO A 358 -19.70 14.59 -11.36
N PRO A 359 -20.15 15.13 -12.50
CA PRO A 359 -21.03 14.41 -13.43
C PRO A 359 -20.34 13.23 -14.12
N THR A 360 -19.02 13.14 -14.07
CA THR A 360 -18.21 12.06 -14.63
C THR A 360 -18.09 10.82 -13.74
N LEU A 361 -18.63 10.89 -12.53
CA LEU A 361 -18.57 9.82 -11.55
C LEU A 361 -19.34 8.58 -12.01
N GLN A 362 -18.68 7.42 -12.00
CA GLN A 362 -19.23 6.12 -12.36
C GLN A 362 -19.40 5.22 -11.14
N GLU A 363 -18.44 5.29 -10.21
CA GLU A 363 -18.41 4.48 -9.00
C GLU A 363 -18.33 5.35 -7.74
N LEU A 364 -19.20 5.06 -6.78
CA LEU A 364 -19.22 5.70 -5.47
C LEU A 364 -19.17 4.63 -4.38
N SER A 365 -18.20 4.73 -3.47
CA SER A 365 -18.11 3.81 -2.33
C SER A 365 -18.10 4.53 -0.99
N PHE A 366 -18.60 3.81 0.01
CA PHE A 366 -18.63 4.23 1.41
C PHE A 366 -18.27 3.05 2.30
N GLU A 367 -17.54 3.32 3.36
CA GLU A 367 -17.43 2.44 4.51
C GLU A 367 -18.57 2.77 5.48
N ILE A 368 -19.13 1.80 6.20
CA ILE A 368 -20.18 2.06 7.19
C ILE A 368 -19.72 1.52 8.54
N ASP A 369 -19.90 2.33 9.60
CA ASP A 369 -19.49 1.96 10.95
C ASP A 369 -20.41 0.88 11.56
N TRP A 370 -20.12 -0.37 11.24
CA TRP A 370 -20.90 -1.49 11.74
C TRP A 370 -20.92 -1.60 13.28
N GLN A 371 -19.95 -1.01 14.01
CA GLN A 371 -19.89 -1.08 15.48
C GLN A 371 -20.86 -0.10 16.12
N GLU A 372 -20.85 1.16 15.67
CA GLU A 372 -21.74 2.20 16.23
C GLU A 372 -23.20 1.98 15.85
N HIS A 373 -23.45 1.35 14.70
CA HIS A 373 -24.81 1.14 14.19
C HIS A 373 -25.49 -0.11 14.74
N TRP A 374 -24.84 -0.89 15.61
CA TRP A 374 -25.44 -2.07 16.26
C TRP A 374 -25.90 -1.73 17.68
N GLY A 375 -27.08 -1.11 17.78
CA GLY A 375 -27.68 -0.73 19.04
C GLY A 375 -28.46 -1.86 19.73
N ALA A 376 -29.00 -1.57 20.92
CA ALA A 376 -29.90 -2.48 21.65
C ALA A 376 -31.19 -2.84 20.87
N LYS A 377 -31.52 -2.08 19.82
CA LYS A 377 -32.67 -2.29 18.93
C LYS A 377 -32.30 -2.97 17.61
N GLY A 378 -31.03 -3.34 17.42
CA GLY A 378 -30.51 -3.87 16.16
C GLY A 378 -29.84 -2.80 15.31
N TRP A 379 -29.75 -3.06 13.99
CA TRP A 379 -29.14 -2.17 13.01
C TRP A 379 -29.90 -0.85 12.90
N GLU A 380 -29.22 0.25 13.18
CA GLU A 380 -29.69 1.62 13.00
C GLU A 380 -28.80 2.37 12.00
N GLY A 381 -28.28 1.68 10.99
CA GLY A 381 -27.35 2.29 10.04
C GLY A 381 -27.97 3.34 9.10
N PRO A 382 -27.17 3.90 8.17
CA PRO A 382 -27.56 4.99 7.28
C PRO A 382 -28.49 4.51 6.13
N THR A 383 -29.41 3.59 6.42
CA THR A 383 -30.33 3.00 5.45
C THR A 383 -31.21 4.06 4.79
N GLU A 384 -31.71 5.05 5.55
CA GLU A 384 -32.50 6.14 4.97
C GLU A 384 -31.69 6.99 3.98
N PHE A 385 -30.45 7.34 4.33
CA PHE A 385 -29.53 8.04 3.43
C PHE A 385 -29.32 7.26 2.14
N LEU A 386 -29.06 5.95 2.23
CA LEU A 386 -28.85 5.10 1.05
C LEU A 386 -30.11 4.96 0.19
N ARG A 387 -31.31 4.87 0.78
CA ARG A 387 -32.59 4.88 0.05
C ARG A 387 -32.83 6.19 -0.69
N LEU A 388 -32.59 7.33 -0.02
CA LEU A 388 -32.70 8.66 -0.63
C LEU A 388 -31.67 8.84 -1.75
N LEU A 389 -30.44 8.33 -1.55
CA LEU A 389 -29.41 8.32 -2.57
C LEU A 389 -29.84 7.52 -3.80
N ALA A 390 -30.37 6.30 -3.60
CA ALA A 390 -30.89 5.46 -4.68
C ALA A 390 -32.00 6.15 -5.49
N ALA A 391 -32.89 6.89 -4.82
CA ALA A 391 -34.01 7.59 -5.45
C ALA A 391 -33.57 8.82 -6.28
N VAL A 392 -32.55 9.57 -5.82
CA VAL A 392 -32.20 10.87 -6.40
C VAL A 392 -30.96 10.82 -7.31
N ALA A 393 -30.00 9.93 -7.03
CA ALA A 393 -28.73 9.86 -7.77
C ALA A 393 -28.90 9.58 -9.27
N PRO A 394 -29.77 8.65 -9.73
CA PRO A 394 -29.91 8.36 -11.17
C PRO A 394 -30.28 9.58 -12.02
N ALA A 395 -31.12 10.47 -11.47
CA ALA A 395 -31.57 11.67 -12.18
C ALA A 395 -30.49 12.78 -12.22
N ARG A 396 -29.55 12.79 -11.26
CA ARG A 396 -28.52 13.84 -11.13
C ARG A 396 -27.16 13.44 -11.66
N LEU A 397 -26.81 12.15 -11.57
CA LEU A 397 -25.51 11.60 -11.94
C LEU A 397 -25.69 10.54 -13.02
N GLY A 398 -25.92 10.99 -14.26
CA GLY A 398 -26.28 10.10 -15.37
C GLY A 398 -25.22 9.07 -15.79
N LEU A 399 -23.98 9.20 -15.29
CA LEU A 399 -22.90 8.23 -15.52
C LEU A 399 -22.66 7.30 -14.33
N LEU A 400 -23.25 7.58 -13.16
CA LEU A 400 -23.13 6.73 -11.98
C LEU A 400 -23.81 5.40 -12.32
N ASN A 401 -23.08 4.30 -12.14
CA ASN A 401 -23.59 2.97 -12.43
C ASN A 401 -23.38 2.00 -11.25
N ARG A 402 -22.54 2.37 -10.27
CA ARG A 402 -22.18 1.52 -9.15
C ARG A 402 -22.12 2.31 -7.85
N VAL A 403 -22.83 1.81 -6.84
CA VAL A 403 -22.71 2.25 -5.45
C VAL A 403 -22.29 1.06 -4.60
N ALA A 404 -21.26 1.22 -3.78
CA ALA A 404 -20.72 0.13 -2.98
C ALA A 404 -20.62 0.48 -1.49
N VAL A 405 -21.00 -0.48 -0.65
CA VAL A 405 -20.59 -0.52 0.76
C VAL A 405 -19.36 -1.40 0.85
N VAL A 406 -18.26 -0.86 1.35
CA VAL A 406 -16.94 -1.51 1.35
C VAL A 406 -16.40 -1.71 2.76
N ASP A 407 -15.44 -2.61 2.89
CA ASP A 407 -14.55 -2.78 4.05
C ASP A 407 -15.25 -3.08 5.38
N TRP A 408 -16.42 -3.73 5.33
CA TRP A 408 -17.08 -4.27 6.50
C TRP A 408 -16.55 -5.68 6.86
N PRO A 409 -16.61 -6.12 8.13
CA PRO A 409 -16.07 -7.40 8.55
C PRO A 409 -16.76 -8.60 7.88
N PRO A 410 -16.04 -9.52 7.21
CA PRO A 410 -16.64 -10.67 6.55
C PRO A 410 -17.52 -11.54 7.46
N VAL A 411 -17.26 -11.55 8.77
CA VAL A 411 -18.04 -12.26 9.80
C VAL A 411 -19.51 -11.84 9.84
N LEU A 412 -19.87 -10.68 9.30
CA LEU A 412 -21.26 -10.21 9.22
C LEU A 412 -22.06 -10.90 8.10
N GLY A 413 -21.39 -11.65 7.21
CA GLY A 413 -22.03 -12.39 6.13
C GLY A 413 -22.56 -11.50 5.00
N LEU A 414 -23.78 -10.98 5.14
CA LEU A 414 -24.38 -10.05 4.16
C LEU A 414 -24.64 -8.71 4.85
N PHE A 415 -23.96 -7.67 4.38
CA PHE A 415 -24.02 -6.35 5.00
C PHE A 415 -24.28 -5.24 3.97
N PRO A 416 -25.01 -4.16 4.30
CA PRO A 416 -25.78 -3.98 5.54
C PRO A 416 -26.94 -5.01 5.64
N PRO A 417 -27.57 -5.20 6.82
CA PRO A 417 -28.68 -6.15 6.98
C PRO A 417 -29.85 -5.94 6.00
N ASP A 418 -30.10 -4.67 5.63
CA ASP A 418 -31.11 -4.27 4.65
C ASP A 418 -30.63 -4.41 3.18
N PHE A 419 -29.59 -5.20 2.91
CA PHE A 419 -28.96 -5.29 1.59
C PHE A 419 -29.96 -5.61 0.48
N ALA A 420 -30.87 -6.57 0.70
CA ALA A 420 -31.83 -7.00 -0.33
C ALA A 420 -32.77 -5.85 -0.75
N ASP A 421 -33.27 -5.08 0.22
CA ASP A 421 -34.12 -3.92 -0.02
C ASP A 421 -33.35 -2.82 -0.75
N LEU A 422 -32.14 -2.51 -0.28
CA LEU A 422 -31.28 -1.50 -0.92
C LEU A 422 -30.91 -1.91 -2.35
N TYR A 423 -30.59 -3.19 -2.56
CA TYR A 423 -30.30 -3.73 -3.89
C TYR A 423 -31.49 -3.53 -4.83
N GLY A 424 -32.72 -3.76 -4.37
CA GLY A 424 -33.95 -3.44 -5.10
C GLY A 424 -34.07 -1.94 -5.42
N CYS A 425 -33.94 -1.07 -4.41
CA CYS A 425 -34.06 0.38 -4.57
C CYS A 425 -33.06 0.95 -5.59
N PHE A 426 -31.78 0.54 -5.53
CA PHE A 426 -30.78 0.97 -6.50
C PHE A 426 -31.04 0.38 -7.89
N GLY A 427 -31.49 -0.89 -7.96
CA GLY A 427 -31.83 -1.56 -9.21
C GLY A 427 -32.97 -0.89 -9.98
N GLU A 428 -34.01 -0.42 -9.29
CA GLU A 428 -35.10 0.38 -9.88
C GLU A 428 -34.60 1.68 -10.52
N GLY A 429 -33.56 2.28 -9.94
CA GLY A 429 -32.86 3.45 -10.47
C GLY A 429 -31.81 3.14 -11.55
N GLY A 430 -31.64 1.87 -11.95
CA GLY A 430 -30.62 1.46 -12.91
C GLY A 430 -29.18 1.46 -12.36
N LEU A 431 -29.02 1.51 -11.03
CA LEU A 431 -27.74 1.49 -10.34
C LEU A 431 -27.43 0.10 -9.79
N ARG A 432 -26.17 -0.33 -9.88
CA ARG A 432 -25.71 -1.56 -9.24
C ARG A 432 -25.28 -1.27 -7.81
N PHE A 433 -26.02 -1.81 -6.83
CA PHE A 433 -25.59 -1.83 -5.43
C PHE A 433 -24.73 -3.07 -5.16
N VAL A 434 -23.58 -2.88 -4.51
CA VAL A 434 -22.65 -3.96 -4.18
C VAL A 434 -22.22 -3.84 -2.72
N SER A 435 -22.05 -4.98 -2.08
CA SER A 435 -21.46 -5.09 -0.76
C SER A 435 -20.13 -5.84 -0.89
N VAL A 436 -19.04 -5.22 -0.43
CA VAL A 436 -17.68 -5.74 -0.54
C VAL A 436 -17.07 -5.83 0.85
N PRO A 437 -16.82 -7.05 1.38
CA PRO A 437 -16.21 -7.19 2.69
C PRO A 437 -14.74 -6.74 2.67
N ALA A 438 -14.20 -6.41 3.84
CA ALA A 438 -12.78 -6.15 4.03
C ALA A 438 -11.93 -7.38 3.69
N LEU A 439 -10.72 -7.13 3.19
CA LEU A 439 -9.71 -8.18 3.03
C LEU A 439 -9.22 -8.62 4.42
N VAL A 440 -9.26 -9.92 4.70
CA VAL A 440 -8.73 -10.49 5.95
C VAL A 440 -7.21 -10.54 5.85
N GLU A 441 -6.52 -9.56 6.46
CA GLU A 441 -5.05 -9.54 6.57
C GLU A 441 -4.62 -9.94 7.99
N GLY A 442 -3.95 -11.09 8.16
CA GLY A 442 -3.43 -11.56 9.47
C GLY A 442 -3.04 -13.06 9.53
N PRO A 443 -2.24 -13.49 10.52
CA PRO A 443 -1.74 -14.88 10.66
C PRO A 443 -2.81 -15.90 11.07
N SER A 444 -4.00 -15.45 11.45
CA SER A 444 -5.19 -16.29 11.58
C SER A 444 -6.17 -15.92 10.47
N PRO A 445 -5.93 -16.35 9.22
CA PRO A 445 -6.98 -16.29 8.22
C PRO A 445 -8.14 -17.13 8.76
N VAL A 446 -9.36 -16.61 8.66
CA VAL A 446 -10.57 -17.45 8.68
C VAL A 446 -10.23 -18.71 7.89
N LEU A 447 -10.31 -19.89 8.51
CA LEU A 447 -9.94 -21.16 7.88
C LEU A 447 -10.70 -21.27 6.56
N TRP A 448 -9.97 -21.12 5.45
CA TRP A 448 -10.50 -21.39 4.12
C TRP A 448 -10.66 -22.89 4.04
N VAL A 449 -11.90 -23.37 4.17
CA VAL A 449 -12.20 -24.78 3.91
C VAL A 449 -12.31 -24.92 2.39
N ASP A 450 -11.27 -25.47 1.77
CA ASP A 450 -11.15 -25.68 0.32
C ASP A 450 -12.18 -26.69 -0.26
N ASP A 451 -13.12 -27.18 0.55
CA ASP A 451 -14.07 -28.24 0.19
C ASP A 451 -15.51 -27.76 -0.11
N VAL A 452 -15.72 -26.52 -0.59
CA VAL A 452 -17.08 -26.01 -0.85
C VAL A 452 -17.26 -25.39 -2.24
N GLU A 453 -18.38 -25.72 -2.90
CA GLU A 453 -18.77 -25.30 -4.24
C GLU A 453 -18.67 -23.77 -4.47
N PRO A 454 -18.26 -23.32 -5.67
CA PRO A 454 -18.07 -21.90 -5.98
C PRO A 454 -19.40 -21.12 -5.90
N GLY A 455 -19.53 -20.24 -4.91
CA GLY A 455 -20.63 -19.26 -4.83
C GLY A 455 -21.14 -18.90 -3.44
N TRP A 456 -20.70 -19.59 -2.38
CA TRP A 456 -21.17 -19.34 -1.01
C TRP A 456 -19.98 -19.25 -0.05
N VAL A 457 -19.93 -18.19 0.76
CA VAL A 457 -18.96 -18.05 1.86
C VAL A 457 -19.73 -18.28 3.17
N PHE A 458 -19.39 -19.34 3.90
CA PHE A 458 -19.83 -19.54 5.28
C PHE A 458 -18.65 -19.25 6.21
N VAL A 459 -18.86 -18.39 7.21
CA VAL A 459 -17.87 -18.05 8.23
C VAL A 459 -18.23 -18.80 9.51
N GLU A 460 -17.40 -19.76 9.92
CA GLU A 460 -17.49 -20.37 11.26
C GLU A 460 -16.63 -19.56 12.23
N VAL A 461 -17.24 -19.06 13.31
CA VAL A 461 -16.52 -18.36 14.37
C VAL A 461 -15.78 -19.42 15.18
N GLY A 462 -14.46 -19.47 15.06
CA GLY A 462 -13.61 -20.28 15.91
C GLY A 462 -13.81 -19.87 17.36
N VAL A 463 -14.41 -20.76 18.16
CA VAL A 463 -14.49 -20.59 19.61
C VAL A 463 -13.08 -20.75 20.15
N ALA A 464 -12.49 -19.65 20.61
CA ALA A 464 -11.25 -19.73 21.37
C ALA A 464 -11.55 -20.48 22.67
N GLU A 465 -11.02 -21.69 22.81
CA GLU A 465 -10.93 -22.34 24.12
C GLU A 465 -10.02 -21.47 25.00
N LEU A 466 -10.60 -20.99 26.10
CA LEU A 466 -9.88 -20.30 27.16
C LEU A 466 -8.94 -21.32 27.84
N GLU A 467 -7.63 -21.14 27.68
CA GLU A 467 -6.62 -21.59 28.65
C GLU A 467 -5.84 -20.40 29.22
#